data_AF-A0A1J5M353-F1
#
_entry.id   AF-A0A1J5M353-F1
#
_cell.length_a   1.000
_cell.length_b   1.000
_cell.length_c   1.000
_cell.angle_alpha   90.00
_cell.angle_beta   90.00
_cell.angle_gamma   90.00
#
_symmetry.space_group_name_H-M   'P 1'
#
loop_
_entity.id
_entity.type
_entity.pdbx_description
1 polymer ?
#
loop_
_entity_poly.entity_id
_entity_poly.type
_entity_poly.pdbx_seq_one_letter_code
_entity_poly.pdbx_strand_id
1 'polypeptide(L)'
;MRIRVVLVFALVTLFASCSEDVLPKPKAQLRLEYPENSYQRVTSGCPYVIEISQNSQIEFTENCWAQIHYPTLKATMHITYREVEDDLNAILKEVEKLTYEHTIKADNIPYAIPYENDVKKVFGKIMNVEGDVASNLQFHVTDSVKNVLYGSLYFNVKPNYDSILPAIKYIEKDIRNLVESVEWKN
;
A
#
# COMPACT_ATOMS: atom_id res chain seq x y z
N MET A 1 -35.44 -38.76 -54.36
CA MET A 1 -35.64 -38.67 -52.89
C MET A 1 -34.40 -38.17 -52.14
N ARG A 2 -33.18 -38.60 -52.51
CA ARG A 2 -31.92 -38.22 -51.83
C ARG A 2 -31.57 -36.72 -51.87
N ILE A 3 -31.79 -36.03 -53.00
CA ILE A 3 -31.46 -34.58 -53.15
C ILE A 3 -32.34 -33.66 -52.27
N ARG A 4 -33.63 -34.01 -52.07
CA ARG A 4 -34.53 -33.24 -51.20
C ARG A 4 -34.10 -33.30 -49.73
N VAL A 5 -33.56 -34.43 -49.29
CA VAL A 5 -33.04 -34.60 -47.91
C VAL A 5 -31.77 -33.77 -47.69
N VAL A 6 -30.88 -33.72 -48.69
CA VAL A 6 -29.65 -32.91 -48.64
C VAL A 6 -29.97 -31.41 -48.58
N LEU A 7 -30.94 -30.94 -49.37
CA LEU A 7 -31.39 -29.54 -49.33
C LEU A 7 -32.04 -29.14 -48.01
N VAL A 8 -32.82 -30.04 -47.40
CA VAL A 8 -33.41 -29.81 -46.07
C VAL A 8 -32.32 -29.77 -45.00
N PHE A 9 -31.29 -30.63 -45.08
CA PHE A 9 -30.18 -30.62 -44.13
C PHE A 9 -29.32 -29.35 -44.25
N ALA A 10 -29.08 -28.87 -45.48
CA ALA A 10 -28.36 -27.61 -45.72
C ALA A 10 -29.14 -26.37 -45.23
N LEU A 11 -30.49 -26.41 -45.27
CA LEU A 11 -31.33 -25.32 -44.78
C LEU A 11 -31.33 -25.22 -43.24
N VAL A 12 -31.22 -26.36 -42.53
CA VAL A 12 -31.18 -26.39 -41.05
C VAL A 12 -29.86 -25.81 -40.51
N THR A 13 -28.73 -25.99 -41.23
CA THR A 13 -27.44 -25.42 -40.82
C THR A 13 -27.36 -23.90 -40.97
N LEU A 14 -28.23 -23.27 -41.77
CA LEU A 14 -28.26 -21.81 -41.97
C LEU A 14 -28.92 -21.04 -40.81
N PHE A 15 -29.63 -21.72 -39.90
CA PHE A 15 -30.28 -21.11 -38.74
C PHE A 15 -29.55 -21.34 -37.41
N ALA A 16 -28.40 -22.02 -37.42
CA ALA A 16 -27.54 -22.18 -36.24
C ALA A 16 -26.61 -20.95 -36.09
N SER A 17 -27.18 -19.79 -35.77
CA SER A 17 -26.41 -18.62 -35.36
C SER A 17 -26.16 -18.69 -33.85
N CYS A 18 -24.89 -18.59 -33.43
CA CYS A 18 -24.53 -18.45 -32.02
C CYS A 18 -25.08 -17.13 -31.46
N SER A 19 -25.84 -17.22 -30.38
CA SER A 19 -26.03 -16.08 -29.48
C SER A 19 -24.68 -15.77 -28.82
N GLU A 20 -24.09 -14.62 -29.13
CA GLU A 20 -22.95 -14.13 -28.35
C GLU A 20 -23.43 -13.87 -26.92
N ASP A 21 -22.73 -14.43 -25.93
CA ASP A 21 -22.98 -14.12 -24.53
C ASP A 21 -22.77 -12.62 -24.34
N VAL A 22 -23.87 -11.89 -24.14
CA VAL A 22 -23.84 -10.47 -23.84
C VAL A 22 -23.27 -10.29 -22.43
N LEU A 23 -21.95 -10.12 -22.36
CA LEU A 23 -21.30 -9.75 -21.10
C LEU A 23 -21.87 -8.40 -20.66
N PRO A 24 -22.55 -8.32 -19.51
CA PRO A 24 -23.11 -7.07 -19.03
C PRO A 24 -21.96 -6.09 -18.80
N LYS A 25 -22.10 -4.86 -19.32
CA LYS A 25 -21.12 -3.79 -19.15
C LYS A 25 -20.83 -3.63 -17.64
N PRO A 26 -19.55 -3.58 -17.22
CA PRO A 26 -19.23 -3.38 -15.82
C PRO A 26 -19.90 -2.10 -15.31
N LYS A 27 -20.47 -2.18 -14.10
CA LYS A 27 -21.14 -1.03 -13.47
C LYS A 27 -20.15 0.13 -13.37
N ALA A 28 -20.56 1.32 -13.79
CA ALA A 28 -19.75 2.51 -13.65
C ALA A 28 -19.52 2.77 -12.15
N GLN A 29 -18.26 2.76 -11.73
CA GLN A 29 -17.84 3.23 -10.41
C GLN A 29 -17.39 4.69 -10.55
N LEU A 30 -17.53 5.46 -9.47
CA LEU A 30 -17.02 6.83 -9.42
C LEU A 30 -15.51 6.80 -9.66
N ARG A 31 -15.02 7.60 -10.61
CA ARG A 31 -13.59 7.82 -10.78
C ARG A 31 -13.11 8.63 -9.59
N LEU A 32 -12.32 8.01 -8.73
CA LEU A 32 -11.67 8.69 -7.62
C LEU A 32 -10.53 9.54 -8.20
N GLU A 33 -10.66 10.87 -8.11
CA GLU A 33 -9.59 11.80 -8.45
C GLU A 33 -8.73 12.02 -7.21
N TYR A 34 -7.43 11.82 -7.38
CA TYR A 34 -6.45 12.03 -6.33
C TYR A 34 -5.64 13.29 -6.67
N PRO A 35 -5.37 14.16 -5.68
CA PRO A 35 -4.57 15.36 -5.92
C PRO A 35 -3.15 14.96 -6.32
N GLU A 36 -2.48 15.80 -7.12
CA GLU A 36 -1.08 15.55 -7.47
C GLU A 36 -0.20 15.45 -6.20
N ASN A 37 0.80 14.57 -6.26
CA ASN A 37 1.72 14.38 -5.16
C ASN A 37 2.70 15.56 -5.10
N SER A 38 2.51 16.42 -4.10
CA SER A 38 3.49 17.42 -3.68
C SER A 38 3.90 17.13 -2.24
N TYR A 39 5.18 17.35 -1.93
CA TYR A 39 5.75 16.99 -0.65
C TYR A 39 6.23 18.22 0.12
N GLN A 40 6.25 18.10 1.44
CA GLN A 40 6.79 19.09 2.35
C GLN A 40 7.73 18.42 3.35
N ARG A 41 8.85 19.07 3.61
CA ARG A 41 9.85 18.60 4.56
C ARG A 41 9.40 18.92 5.98
N VAL A 42 9.37 17.90 6.83
CA VAL A 42 8.97 18.03 8.24
C VAL A 42 10.20 17.93 9.13
N THR A 43 10.47 19.00 9.86
CA THR A 43 11.53 19.03 10.86
C THR A 43 10.90 19.21 12.24
N SER A 44 11.26 18.34 13.19
CA SER A 44 10.81 18.40 14.59
C SER A 44 12.00 18.24 15.54
N GLY A 45 11.77 18.12 16.85
CA GLY A 45 12.80 17.78 17.83
C GLY A 45 13.32 16.33 17.75
N CYS A 46 12.80 15.54 16.81
CA CYS A 46 13.10 14.12 16.70
C CYS A 46 14.39 13.80 15.93
N PRO A 47 14.97 12.60 16.14
CA PRO A 47 16.23 12.17 15.53
C PRO A 47 16.11 11.81 14.05
N TYR A 48 15.04 12.23 13.39
CA TYR A 48 14.83 12.04 11.96
C TYR A 48 14.14 13.26 11.32
N VAL A 49 14.31 13.36 10.01
CA VAL A 49 13.60 14.28 9.12
C VAL A 49 12.98 13.44 8.02
N ILE A 50 11.76 13.77 7.63
CA ILE A 50 11.01 13.10 6.57
C ILE A 50 10.27 14.12 5.72
N GLU A 51 9.93 13.74 4.50
CA GLU A 51 8.97 14.44 3.67
C GLU A 51 7.62 13.72 3.68
N ILE A 52 6.55 14.50 3.76
CA ILE A 52 5.16 14.02 3.77
C ILE A 52 4.36 14.74 2.69
N SER A 53 3.23 14.17 2.28
CA SER A 53 2.32 14.82 1.32
C SER A 53 1.80 16.15 1.88
N GLN A 54 1.75 17.19 1.04
CA GLN A 54 1.12 18.47 1.41
C GLN A 54 -0.39 18.34 1.66
N ASN A 55 -1.00 17.26 1.15
CA ASN A 55 -2.41 16.93 1.38
C ASN A 55 -2.62 16.10 2.67
N SER A 56 -1.57 15.97 3.50
CA SER A 56 -1.59 15.24 4.77
C SER A 56 -1.23 16.16 5.94
N GLN A 57 -1.62 15.74 7.14
CA GLN A 57 -1.34 16.45 8.38
C GLN A 57 -0.56 15.53 9.31
N ILE A 58 0.54 16.01 9.88
CA ILE A 58 1.36 15.24 10.82
C ILE A 58 1.14 15.72 12.25
N GLU A 59 0.93 14.77 13.15
CA GLU A 59 0.89 14.97 14.59
C GLU A 59 2.01 14.14 15.22
N PHE A 60 2.86 14.76 16.04
CA PHE A 60 3.88 14.05 16.81
C PHE A 60 3.34 13.72 18.20
N THR A 61 3.60 12.51 18.67
CA THR A 61 3.31 12.09 20.04
C THR A 61 4.62 11.93 20.83
N GLU A 62 4.51 11.55 22.11
CA GLU A 62 5.69 11.25 22.94
C GLU A 62 6.60 10.20 22.28
N ASN A 63 7.90 10.26 22.60
CA ASN A 63 8.94 9.35 22.07
C ASN A 63 9.17 9.43 20.56
N CYS A 64 8.88 10.57 19.94
CA CYS A 64 9.13 10.78 18.51
C CYS A 64 8.37 9.83 17.60
N TRP A 65 7.21 9.38 18.05
CA TRP A 65 6.23 8.74 17.20
C TRP A 65 5.42 9.82 16.49
N ALA A 66 4.80 9.45 15.37
CA ALA A 66 3.99 10.37 14.60
C ALA A 66 2.78 9.69 13.97
N GLN A 67 1.75 10.46 13.71
CA GLN A 67 0.60 10.06 12.91
C GLN A 67 0.49 11.00 11.72
N ILE A 68 0.45 10.44 10.51
CA ILE A 68 0.20 11.19 9.30
C ILE A 68 -1.22 10.90 8.85
N HIS A 69 -2.08 11.89 9.00
CA HIS A 69 -3.48 11.83 8.64
C HIS A 69 -3.67 12.22 7.18
N TYR A 70 -4.46 11.43 6.47
CA TYR A 70 -4.95 11.69 5.12
C TYR A 70 -6.48 11.86 5.19
N PRO A 71 -7.00 13.06 5.54
CA PRO A 71 -8.43 13.24 5.82
C PRO A 71 -9.33 12.89 4.63
N THR A 72 -8.90 13.24 3.42
CA THR A 72 -9.63 12.95 2.17
C THR A 72 -9.71 11.45 1.88
N LEU A 73 -8.70 10.68 2.30
CA LEU A 73 -8.61 9.24 2.08
C LEU A 73 -9.14 8.43 3.26
N LYS A 74 -9.52 9.10 4.36
CA LYS A 74 -9.88 8.47 5.64
C LYS A 74 -8.82 7.46 6.09
N ALA A 75 -7.55 7.80 5.89
CA ALA A 75 -6.43 6.94 6.25
C ALA A 75 -5.53 7.63 7.26
N THR A 76 -4.86 6.85 8.10
CA THR A 76 -3.85 7.32 9.04
C THR A 76 -2.67 6.38 8.99
N MET A 77 -1.49 6.96 8.75
CA MET A 77 -0.23 6.23 8.82
C MET A 77 0.39 6.46 10.19
N HIS A 78 0.55 5.39 10.94
CA HIS A 78 1.21 5.43 12.24
C HIS A 78 2.70 5.17 12.03
N ILE A 79 3.53 6.05 12.58
CA ILE A 79 4.98 5.99 12.53
C ILE A 79 5.49 5.82 13.96
N THR A 80 6.32 4.81 14.16
CA THR A 80 6.97 4.52 15.43
C THR A 80 8.47 4.63 15.27
N TYR A 81 9.08 5.38 16.16
CA TYR A 81 10.53 5.50 16.29
C TYR A 81 11.02 4.63 17.46
N ARG A 82 12.14 3.96 17.24
CA ARG A 82 12.89 3.18 18.24
C ARG A 82 14.36 3.50 18.09
N GLU A 83 14.99 3.84 19.22
CA GLU A 83 16.45 3.86 19.33
C GLU A 83 16.95 2.43 19.58
N VAL A 84 18.07 2.07 18.96
CA VAL A 84 18.74 0.78 19.10
C VAL A 84 19.70 0.89 20.28
N GLU A 85 19.32 0.32 21.42
CA GLU A 85 20.17 0.27 22.61
C GLU A 85 21.11 -0.96 22.61
N ASP A 86 20.59 -2.13 22.19
CA ASP A 86 21.31 -3.41 22.23
C ASP A 86 21.28 -4.14 20.87
N ASP A 87 20.18 -4.82 20.55
CA ASP A 87 20.08 -5.75 19.41
C ASP A 87 19.11 -5.23 18.34
N LEU A 88 19.68 -4.65 17.28
CA LEU A 88 18.94 -4.24 16.08
C LEU A 88 18.12 -5.39 15.49
N ASN A 89 18.66 -6.62 15.47
CA ASN A 89 17.96 -7.75 14.88
C ASN A 89 16.73 -8.14 15.69
N ALA A 90 16.78 -8.00 17.02
CA ALA A 90 15.62 -8.23 17.88
C ALA A 90 14.51 -7.21 17.55
N ILE A 91 14.85 -5.93 17.41
CA ILE A 91 13.89 -4.87 17.04
C ILE A 91 13.29 -5.15 15.66
N LEU A 92 14.12 -5.43 14.65
CA LEU A 92 13.64 -5.71 13.30
C LEU A 92 12.74 -6.95 13.25
N LYS A 93 13.06 -7.98 14.04
CA LYS A 93 12.24 -9.19 14.16
C LYS A 93 10.90 -8.91 14.86
N GLU A 94 10.87 -8.04 15.87
CA GLU A 94 9.64 -7.59 16.50
C GLU A 94 8.75 -6.82 15.52
N VAL A 95 9.33 -5.86 14.80
CA VAL A 95 8.64 -5.09 13.75
C VAL A 95 8.07 -6.01 12.67
N GLU A 96 8.85 -6.98 12.23
CA GLU A 96 8.41 -7.99 11.25
C GLU A 96 7.29 -8.86 11.81
N LYS A 97 7.39 -9.31 13.07
CA LYS A 97 6.34 -10.08 13.73
C LYS A 97 5.03 -9.30 13.80
N LEU A 98 5.06 -8.04 14.25
CA LEU A 98 3.89 -7.15 14.28
C LEU A 98 3.27 -6.98 12.90
N THR A 99 4.11 -6.86 11.88
CA THR A 99 3.65 -6.78 10.49
C THR A 99 2.82 -8.01 10.12
N TYR A 100 3.35 -9.21 10.40
CA TYR A 100 2.71 -10.48 10.08
C TYR A 100 1.46 -10.78 10.92
N GLU A 101 1.38 -10.32 12.17
CA GLU A 101 0.16 -10.48 12.99
C GLU A 101 -1.06 -9.78 12.34
N HIS A 102 -0.85 -8.71 11.58
CA HIS A 102 -1.92 -8.02 10.84
C HIS A 102 -2.25 -8.66 9.48
N THR A 103 -1.49 -9.66 9.03
CA THR A 103 -1.70 -10.33 7.73
C THR A 103 -2.47 -11.64 7.82
N ILE A 104 -3.05 -11.99 8.98
CA ILE A 104 -3.77 -13.26 9.18
C ILE A 104 -4.94 -13.44 8.18
N LYS A 105 -5.54 -12.33 7.73
CA LYS A 105 -6.62 -12.31 6.72
C LYS A 105 -6.14 -11.89 5.33
N ALA A 106 -4.83 -11.84 5.09
CA ALA A 106 -4.29 -11.43 3.80
C ALA A 106 -4.61 -12.48 2.74
N ASP A 107 -5.04 -12.02 1.58
CA ASP A 107 -5.20 -12.88 0.40
C ASP A 107 -3.83 -13.20 -0.20
N ASN A 108 -2.90 -12.24 -0.11
CA ASN A 108 -1.53 -12.37 -0.60
C ASN A 108 -0.60 -11.35 0.09
N ILE A 109 0.67 -11.71 0.24
CA ILE A 109 1.73 -10.79 0.69
C ILE A 109 2.77 -10.76 -0.43
N PRO A 110 2.62 -9.87 -1.41
CA PRO A 110 3.64 -9.70 -2.44
C PRO A 110 5.00 -9.38 -1.81
N TYR A 111 6.06 -9.72 -2.54
CA TYR A 111 7.45 -9.50 -2.11
C TYR A 111 7.66 -8.11 -1.50
N ALA A 112 8.38 -8.05 -0.38
CA ALA A 112 8.82 -6.79 0.20
C ALA A 112 9.72 -6.05 -0.80
N ILE A 113 9.48 -4.76 -0.99
CA ILE A 113 10.29 -3.89 -1.85
C ILE A 113 11.47 -3.40 -1.00
N PRO A 114 12.70 -3.89 -1.22
CA PRO A 114 13.86 -3.41 -0.48
C PRO A 114 14.18 -1.97 -0.86
N TYR A 115 14.74 -1.23 0.09
CA TYR A 115 15.28 0.11 -0.12
C TYR A 115 16.65 0.20 0.55
N GLU A 116 17.65 0.64 -0.19
CA GLU A 116 19.02 0.79 0.30
C GLU A 116 19.62 2.09 -0.25
N ASN A 117 20.23 2.87 0.64
CA ASN A 117 20.92 4.09 0.30
C ASN A 117 22.18 4.24 1.17
N ASP A 118 23.33 3.93 0.60
CA ASP A 118 24.63 3.99 1.29
C ASP A 118 25.07 5.41 1.65
N VAL A 119 24.62 6.41 0.89
CA VAL A 119 25.01 7.82 1.07
C VAL A 119 24.25 8.42 2.25
N LYS A 120 22.92 8.19 2.31
CA LYS A 120 22.07 8.66 3.42
C LYS A 120 22.08 7.72 4.63
N LYS A 121 22.66 6.52 4.51
CA LYS A 121 22.58 5.44 5.50
C LYS A 121 21.12 5.12 5.84
N VAL A 122 20.32 4.80 4.83
CA VAL A 122 18.93 4.41 5.01
C VAL A 122 18.73 3.05 4.35
N PHE A 123 18.40 2.05 5.15
CA PHE A 123 18.21 0.66 4.73
C PHE A 123 16.88 0.15 5.27
N GLY A 124 16.12 -0.57 4.46
CA GLY A 124 14.80 -1.01 4.89
C GLY A 124 13.99 -1.70 3.79
N LYS A 125 12.68 -1.81 4.03
CA LYS A 125 11.75 -2.38 3.06
C LYS A 125 10.34 -1.82 3.22
N ILE A 126 9.61 -1.76 2.12
CA ILE A 126 8.17 -1.47 2.07
C ILE A 126 7.45 -2.79 1.78
N MET A 127 6.42 -3.08 2.55
CA MET A 127 5.60 -4.29 2.43
C MET A 127 4.17 -3.89 2.06
N ASN A 128 3.64 -4.59 1.07
CA ASN A 128 2.24 -4.47 0.66
C ASN A 128 1.52 -5.76 1.03
N VAL A 129 0.33 -5.64 1.59
CA VAL A 129 -0.50 -6.75 2.05
C VAL A 129 -1.83 -6.63 1.32
N GLU A 130 -2.13 -7.60 0.46
CA GLU A 130 -3.35 -7.64 -0.34
C GLU A 130 -4.48 -8.31 0.44
N GLY A 131 -5.70 -7.81 0.24
CA GLY A 131 -6.92 -8.33 0.87
C GLY A 131 -7.49 -7.42 1.96
N ASP A 132 -8.57 -7.90 2.58
CA ASP A 132 -9.35 -7.20 3.61
C ASP A 132 -8.67 -7.23 4.99
N VAL A 133 -7.45 -6.70 5.04
CA VAL A 133 -6.61 -6.62 6.24
C VAL A 133 -6.74 -5.27 6.95
N ALA A 134 -6.21 -5.21 8.18
CA ALA A 134 -6.19 -3.97 8.96
C ALA A 134 -5.21 -2.93 8.40
N SER A 135 -4.08 -3.39 7.85
CA SER A 135 -3.02 -2.53 7.31
C SER A 135 -2.44 -3.09 6.02
N ASN A 136 -2.74 -2.43 4.89
CA ASN A 136 -2.29 -2.86 3.57
C ASN A 136 -0.88 -2.40 3.20
N LEU A 137 -0.36 -1.34 3.84
CA LEU A 137 0.99 -0.84 3.60
C LEU A 137 1.74 -0.71 4.90
N GLN A 138 2.95 -1.25 4.92
CA GLN A 138 3.85 -1.20 6.06
C GLN A 138 5.27 -0.92 5.59
N PHE A 139 6.10 -0.30 6.41
CA PHE A 139 7.51 -0.11 6.08
C PHE A 139 8.36 -0.13 7.34
N HIS A 140 9.65 -0.37 7.17
CA HIS A 140 10.65 0.00 8.14
C HIS A 140 11.92 0.48 7.46
N VAL A 141 12.65 1.35 8.14
CA VAL A 141 13.97 1.84 7.75
C VAL A 141 14.87 1.97 8.98
N THR A 142 16.17 1.83 8.77
CA THR A 142 17.21 1.97 9.79
C THR A 142 18.48 2.55 9.20
N ASP A 143 19.32 3.16 10.05
CA ASP A 143 20.72 3.48 9.75
C ASP A 143 21.69 2.31 9.97
N SER A 144 21.15 1.14 10.33
CA SER A 144 21.88 -0.07 10.69
C SER A 144 22.69 0.02 12.00
N VAL A 145 22.54 1.10 12.78
CA VAL A 145 23.35 1.34 13.97
C VAL A 145 22.49 1.74 15.17
N LYS A 146 21.72 2.83 15.07
CA LYS A 146 21.08 3.51 16.20
C LYS A 146 19.60 3.75 16.00
N ASN A 147 19.14 3.94 14.77
CA ASN A 147 17.79 4.43 14.51
C ASN A 147 16.97 3.38 13.78
N VAL A 148 15.75 3.13 14.25
CA VAL A 148 14.73 2.35 13.53
C VAL A 148 13.45 3.16 13.48
N LEU A 149 12.92 3.33 12.26
CA LEU A 149 11.63 3.96 12.01
C LEU A 149 10.76 2.95 11.26
N TYR A 150 9.57 2.67 11.76
CA TYR A 150 8.63 1.79 11.08
C TYR A 150 7.23 2.36 11.11
N GLY A 151 6.40 1.96 10.16
CA GLY A 151 5.05 2.45 10.08
C GLY A 151 4.07 1.50 9.41
N SER A 152 2.80 1.72 9.71
CA SER A 152 1.67 0.94 9.19
C SER A 152 0.51 1.86 8.86
N LEU A 153 -0.13 1.59 7.72
CA LEU A 153 -1.23 2.37 7.19
C LEU A 153 -2.57 1.73 7.55
N TYR A 154 -3.42 2.47 8.24
CA TYR A 154 -4.78 2.05 8.57
C TYR A 154 -5.80 2.92 7.86
N PHE A 155 -6.89 2.30 7.40
CA PHE A 155 -8.07 2.99 6.91
C PHE A 155 -9.15 3.03 7.98
N ASN A 156 -9.72 4.21 8.22
CA ASN A 156 -10.83 4.45 9.15
C ASN A 156 -12.19 4.05 8.53
N VAL A 157 -12.21 2.93 7.81
CA VAL A 157 -13.39 2.32 7.20
C VAL A 157 -13.30 0.80 7.34
N LYS A 158 -14.44 0.12 7.21
CA LYS A 158 -14.43 -1.34 7.14
C LYS A 158 -13.59 -1.76 5.91
N PRO A 159 -12.60 -2.66 6.07
CA PRO A 159 -11.78 -3.10 4.95
C PRO A 159 -12.64 -3.64 3.81
N ASN A 160 -12.39 -3.10 2.62
CA ASN A 160 -12.88 -3.59 1.34
C ASN A 160 -11.79 -3.27 0.32
N TYR A 161 -10.93 -4.25 0.03
CA TYR A 161 -9.69 -4.07 -0.71
C TYR A 161 -9.92 -3.40 -2.06
N ASP A 162 -10.88 -3.87 -2.85
CA ASP A 162 -11.19 -3.30 -4.17
C ASP A 162 -11.55 -1.80 -4.10
N SER A 163 -12.28 -1.40 -3.06
CA SER A 163 -12.69 0.01 -2.88
C SER A 163 -11.53 0.91 -2.47
N ILE A 164 -10.58 0.40 -1.68
CA ILE A 164 -9.46 1.20 -1.14
C ILE A 164 -8.18 1.05 -1.97
N LEU A 165 -8.11 0.10 -2.90
CA LEU A 165 -6.93 -0.16 -3.73
C LEU A 165 -6.38 1.09 -4.43
N PRO A 166 -7.21 1.99 -5.02
CA PRO A 166 -6.66 3.21 -5.63
C PRO A 166 -6.06 4.17 -4.58
N ALA A 167 -6.60 4.21 -3.37
CA ALA A 167 -6.05 5.01 -2.26
C ALA A 167 -4.76 4.38 -1.70
N ILE A 168 -4.69 3.05 -1.61
CA ILE A 168 -3.47 2.31 -1.28
C ILE A 168 -2.37 2.68 -2.27
N LYS A 169 -2.64 2.60 -3.58
CA LYS A 169 -1.65 2.90 -4.63
C LYS A 169 -1.21 4.36 -4.64
N TYR A 170 -2.10 5.27 -4.23
CA TYR A 170 -1.77 6.67 -4.03
C TYR A 170 -0.78 6.84 -2.86
N ILE A 171 -1.14 6.32 -1.68
CA ILE A 171 -0.32 6.44 -0.46
C ILE A 171 0.99 5.64 -0.58
N GLU A 172 1.04 4.55 -1.35
CA GLU A 172 2.27 3.80 -1.63
C GLU A 172 3.36 4.69 -2.24
N LYS A 173 2.99 5.66 -3.08
CA LYS A 173 3.94 6.65 -3.64
C LYS A 173 4.43 7.62 -2.57
N ASP A 174 3.54 8.03 -1.67
CA ASP A 174 3.88 8.92 -0.57
C ASP A 174 4.83 8.23 0.42
N ILE A 175 4.58 6.96 0.74
CA ILE A 175 5.45 6.15 1.60
C ILE A 175 6.82 5.96 0.95
N ARG A 176 6.86 5.72 -0.37
CA ARG A 176 8.14 5.66 -1.10
C ARG A 176 8.93 6.96 -0.96
N ASN A 177 8.30 8.11 -1.20
CA ASN A 177 8.96 9.41 -1.01
C ASN A 177 9.39 9.63 0.44
N LEU A 178 8.55 9.24 1.40
CA LEU A 178 8.88 9.31 2.82
C LEU A 178 10.14 8.51 3.12
N VAL A 179 10.20 7.24 2.72
CA VAL A 179 11.37 6.36 2.91
C VAL A 179 12.62 6.94 2.24
N GLU A 180 12.51 7.47 1.03
CA GLU A 180 13.61 8.07 0.27
C GLU A 180 14.13 9.40 0.87
N SER A 181 13.26 10.11 1.58
CA SER A 181 13.54 11.41 2.19
C SER A 181 14.02 11.33 3.64
N VAL A 182 14.03 10.13 4.24
CA VAL A 182 14.54 9.93 5.61
C VAL A 182 15.97 10.45 5.70
N GLU A 183 16.19 11.30 6.68
CA GLU A 183 17.52 11.77 7.09
C GLU A 183 17.63 11.69 8.61
N TRP A 184 18.67 11.02 9.10
CA TRP A 184 18.93 10.86 10.53
C TRP A 184 19.61 12.10 11.09
N LYS A 185 19.19 12.54 12.29
CA LYS A 185 19.92 13.56 13.06
C LYS A 185 20.81 12.86 14.06
N ASN A 186 22.09 13.23 14.07
CA ASN A 186 23.15 12.67 14.91
C ASN A 186 22.72 12.41 16.37
#